data_AF-A0A1I2KNK4-F1
#
_entry.id   AF-A0A1I2KNK4-F1
#
_cell.length_a   1.000
_cell.length_b   1.000
_cell.length_c   1.000
_cell.angle_alpha   90.00
_cell.angle_beta   90.00
_cell.angle_gamma   90.00
#
_symmetry.space_group_name_H-M   'P 1'
#
loop_
_entity.id
_entity.type
_entity.pdbx_description
1 polymer ?
#
loop_
_entity_poly.entity_id
_entity_poly.type
_entity_poly.pdbx_seq_one_letter_code
_entity_poly.pdbx_strand_id
1 'polypeptide(L)'
;MKKREFELILNKLLEKELESLRKKFRPYKRKPFLRNKTTIEVDLKYNKENTLGYYENTKGKENQWKYTHKIFITKLQKESYETYVKWHWKRAALKNLRDVIRHELIHAFVFEEFEEWDEIKNSHGDYSPVFLSCLYWAGGSSGHKYVNEFKKTNLYEAIKECLSYEEVYIKIITYIRELEKTVKKINNVINLDDKKYRNLKIEFNNYGPGIVKRKYISAILRQKKDNKFYRKKVTEMTLGLGFLVTPQDILNNYERKFDNESIAEFHSEIAAYNIKNELKQNSIIRENKVC
;
A
#
# COMPACT_ATOMS: atom_id res chain seq x y z
N MET A 1 -15.76 20.11 -23.71
CA MET A 1 -16.72 19.00 -23.58
C MET A 1 -17.42 19.11 -22.23
N LYS A 2 -18.73 18.84 -22.16
CA LYS A 2 -19.49 18.94 -20.90
C LYS A 2 -19.12 17.77 -19.98
N LYS A 3 -19.23 17.97 -18.65
CA LYS A 3 -18.90 16.93 -17.64
C LYS A 3 -19.64 15.61 -17.89
N ARG A 4 -20.96 15.66 -18.14
CA ARG A 4 -21.80 14.48 -18.42
C ARG A 4 -21.35 13.70 -19.66
N GLU A 5 -20.96 14.39 -20.74
CA GLU A 5 -20.47 13.75 -21.95
C GLU A 5 -19.16 12.98 -21.68
N PHE A 6 -18.28 13.56 -20.85
CA PHE A 6 -17.04 12.92 -20.46
C PHE A 6 -17.28 11.71 -19.56
N GLU A 7 -18.20 11.81 -18.59
CA GLU A 7 -18.58 10.69 -17.72
C GLU A 7 -19.14 9.50 -18.52
N LEU A 8 -19.90 9.74 -19.59
CA LEU A 8 -20.36 8.66 -20.49
C LEU A 8 -19.18 7.95 -21.18
N ILE A 9 -18.16 8.70 -21.59
CA ILE A 9 -16.92 8.12 -22.15
C ILE A 9 -16.20 7.30 -21.08
N LEU A 10 -16.05 7.84 -19.87
CA LEU A 10 -15.38 7.17 -18.76
C LEU A 10 -16.08 5.86 -18.37
N ASN A 11 -17.41 5.85 -18.23
CA ASN A 11 -18.17 4.64 -17.92
C ASN A 11 -17.98 3.56 -19.00
N LYS A 12 -18.04 3.94 -20.28
CA LYS A 12 -17.79 3.00 -21.39
C LYS A 12 -16.36 2.46 -21.39
N LEU A 13 -15.37 3.25 -20.98
CA LEU A 13 -13.98 2.81 -20.85
C LEU A 13 -13.80 1.91 -19.61
N LEU A 14 -14.43 2.25 -18.49
CA LEU A 14 -14.42 1.46 -17.26
C LEU A 14 -14.94 0.04 -17.51
N GLU A 15 -16.12 -0.09 -18.13
CA GLU A 15 -16.70 -1.40 -18.45
C GLU A 15 -15.78 -2.25 -19.34
N LYS A 16 -15.17 -1.62 -20.35
CA LYS A 16 -14.22 -2.29 -21.24
C LYS A 16 -12.97 -2.74 -20.52
N GLU A 17 -12.41 -1.90 -19.64
CA GLU A 17 -11.22 -2.26 -18.87
C GLU A 17 -11.53 -3.36 -17.86
N LEU A 18 -12.66 -3.29 -17.15
CA LEU A 18 -13.09 -4.34 -16.23
C LEU A 18 -13.19 -5.71 -16.93
N GLU A 19 -13.82 -5.76 -18.11
CA GLU A 19 -13.94 -7.02 -18.86
C GLU A 19 -12.60 -7.49 -19.42
N SER A 20 -11.74 -6.57 -19.88
CA SER A 20 -10.39 -6.89 -20.34
C SER A 20 -9.54 -7.48 -19.21
N LEU A 21 -9.59 -6.86 -18.02
CA LEU A 21 -8.87 -7.33 -16.84
C LEU A 21 -9.46 -8.65 -16.33
N ARG A 22 -10.78 -8.82 -16.32
CA ARG A 22 -11.44 -10.09 -15.99
C ARG A 22 -10.89 -11.24 -16.84
N LYS A 23 -10.84 -11.07 -18.16
CA LYS A 23 -10.31 -12.09 -19.08
C LYS A 23 -8.84 -12.41 -18.81
N LYS A 24 -8.05 -11.43 -18.38
CA LYS A 24 -6.61 -11.58 -18.15
C LYS A 24 -6.27 -12.21 -16.80
N PHE A 25 -6.96 -11.82 -15.74
CA PHE A 25 -6.73 -12.31 -14.38
C PHE A 25 -7.52 -13.59 -14.07
N ARG A 26 -8.66 -13.79 -14.75
CA ARG A 26 -9.59 -14.87 -14.47
C ARG A 26 -10.13 -15.46 -15.79
N PRO A 27 -9.24 -16.00 -16.67
CA PRO A 27 -9.65 -16.54 -17.95
C PRO A 27 -10.70 -17.64 -17.77
N TYR A 28 -11.74 -17.63 -18.60
CA TYR A 28 -12.86 -18.60 -18.60
C TYR A 28 -13.69 -18.69 -17.30
N LYS A 29 -13.39 -17.90 -16.27
CA LYS A 29 -14.16 -17.84 -15.03
C LYS A 29 -15.31 -16.85 -15.16
N ARG A 30 -16.50 -17.25 -14.72
CA ARG A 30 -17.71 -16.37 -14.66
C ARG A 30 -17.67 -15.34 -13.52
N LYS A 31 -16.56 -15.25 -12.80
CA LYS A 31 -16.41 -14.27 -11.72
C LYS A 31 -16.06 -12.90 -12.30
N PRO A 32 -16.65 -11.80 -11.78
CA PRO A 32 -16.26 -10.46 -12.16
C PRO A 32 -14.78 -10.20 -11.77
N PHE A 33 -14.18 -9.16 -12.35
CA PHE A 33 -12.83 -8.75 -11.98
C PHE A 33 -12.76 -8.31 -10.51
N LEU A 34 -13.66 -7.40 -10.13
CA LEU A 34 -13.87 -6.94 -8.74
C LEU A 34 -15.18 -7.52 -8.20
N ARG A 35 -15.20 -7.87 -6.92
CA ARG A 35 -16.39 -8.40 -6.22
C ARG A 35 -17.35 -7.26 -5.87
N ASN A 36 -16.82 -6.14 -5.41
CA ASN A 36 -17.59 -4.96 -5.04
C ASN A 36 -17.86 -4.06 -6.25
N LYS A 37 -18.89 -3.21 -6.11
CA LYS A 37 -19.28 -2.26 -7.16
C LYS A 37 -18.15 -1.26 -7.41
N THR A 38 -17.91 -0.93 -8.68
CA THR A 38 -16.97 0.12 -9.09
C THR A 38 -17.73 1.25 -9.77
N THR A 39 -17.40 2.49 -9.41
CA THR A 39 -17.89 3.70 -10.07
C THR A 39 -16.72 4.57 -10.52
N ILE A 40 -16.94 5.36 -11.57
CA ILE A 40 -15.97 6.33 -12.07
C ILE A 40 -16.60 7.72 -12.18
N GLU A 41 -15.90 8.72 -11.65
CA GLU A 41 -16.38 10.10 -11.58
C GLU A 41 -15.27 11.08 -11.95
N VAL A 42 -15.66 12.30 -12.33
CA VAL A 42 -14.72 13.38 -12.60
C VAL A 42 -14.69 14.31 -11.39
N ASP A 43 -13.53 14.39 -10.73
CA ASP A 43 -13.28 15.39 -9.70
C ASP A 43 -12.53 16.59 -10.28
N LEU A 44 -13.24 17.71 -10.35
CA LEU A 44 -12.71 18.99 -10.84
C LEU A 44 -12.06 19.84 -9.74
N LYS A 45 -12.25 19.45 -8.47
CA LYS A 45 -11.74 20.17 -7.29
C LYS A 45 -10.41 19.59 -6.80
N TYR A 46 -10.09 18.35 -7.15
CA TYR A 46 -8.84 17.72 -6.79
C TYR A 46 -7.64 18.48 -7.36
N ASN A 47 -6.74 18.93 -6.49
CA ASN A 47 -5.69 19.90 -6.81
C ASN A 47 -4.27 19.40 -6.50
N LYS A 48 -4.07 18.10 -6.27
CA LYS A 48 -2.72 17.56 -6.08
C LYS A 48 -1.97 17.57 -7.42
N GLU A 49 -0.74 18.08 -7.39
CA GLU A 49 0.10 18.18 -8.59
C GLU A 49 0.29 16.82 -9.25
N ASN A 50 0.28 16.82 -10.59
CA ASN A 50 0.59 15.68 -11.46
C ASN A 50 -0.24 14.39 -11.23
N THR A 51 -1.36 14.48 -10.53
CA THR A 51 -2.25 13.33 -10.31
C THR A 51 -3.30 13.28 -11.41
N LEU A 52 -3.33 12.20 -12.20
CA LEU A 52 -4.25 12.02 -13.33
C LEU A 52 -5.54 11.30 -12.94
N GLY A 53 -5.44 10.41 -11.96
CA GLY A 53 -6.55 9.72 -11.33
C GLY A 53 -6.17 9.30 -9.92
N TYR A 54 -7.16 8.89 -9.15
CA TYR A 54 -6.94 8.31 -7.84
C TYR A 54 -8.09 7.37 -7.47
N TYR A 55 -7.77 6.44 -6.58
CA TYR A 55 -8.69 5.44 -6.06
C TYR A 55 -9.05 5.72 -4.61
N GLU A 56 -10.35 5.57 -4.30
CA GLU A 56 -10.86 5.50 -2.94
C GLU A 56 -11.87 4.35 -2.81
N ASN A 57 -12.13 3.91 -1.59
CA ASN A 57 -13.23 3.00 -1.31
C ASN A 57 -14.06 3.49 -0.12
N THR A 58 -15.33 3.08 -0.08
CA THR A 58 -16.26 3.48 0.99
C THR A 58 -16.21 2.56 2.21
N LYS A 59 -15.14 1.77 2.40
CA LYS A 59 -15.04 0.84 3.52
C LYS A 59 -14.75 1.63 4.79
N GLY A 60 -15.78 1.84 5.61
CA GLY A 60 -15.67 2.63 6.85
C GLY A 60 -15.25 1.81 8.07
N LYS A 61 -15.35 0.48 8.00
CA LYS A 61 -15.01 -0.46 9.09
C LYS A 61 -14.30 -1.69 8.53
N GLU A 62 -13.37 -2.26 9.28
CA GLU A 62 -12.56 -3.43 8.86
C GLU A 62 -13.44 -4.62 8.41
N ASN A 63 -14.62 -4.83 9.02
CA ASN A 63 -15.52 -5.95 8.73
C ASN A 63 -16.66 -5.63 7.73
N GLN A 64 -16.63 -4.48 7.06
CA GLN A 64 -17.66 -4.14 6.08
C GLN A 64 -17.40 -4.90 4.77
N TRP A 65 -18.21 -5.93 4.51
CA TRP A 65 -18.11 -6.78 3.31
C TRP A 65 -18.64 -6.15 2.01
N LYS A 66 -19.56 -5.19 2.13
CA LYS A 66 -20.15 -4.48 0.98
C LYS A 66 -19.70 -3.03 0.99
N TYR A 67 -18.92 -2.64 -0.01
CA TYR A 67 -18.49 -1.26 -0.22
C TYR A 67 -18.47 -0.94 -1.71
N THR A 68 -18.14 0.30 -2.05
CA THR A 68 -17.98 0.73 -3.44
C THR A 68 -16.56 1.22 -3.65
N HIS A 69 -15.92 0.73 -4.71
CA HIS A 69 -14.69 1.29 -5.25
C HIS A 69 -15.04 2.54 -6.08
N LYS A 70 -14.43 3.66 -5.75
CA LYS A 70 -14.58 4.93 -6.45
C LYS A 70 -13.27 5.26 -7.16
N ILE A 71 -13.34 5.38 -8.47
CA ILE A 71 -12.23 5.86 -9.30
C ILE A 71 -12.55 7.30 -9.67
N PHE A 72 -11.58 8.18 -9.45
CA PHE A 72 -11.71 9.58 -9.81
C PHE A 72 -10.72 9.91 -10.92
N ILE A 73 -11.21 10.63 -11.93
CA ILE A 73 -10.38 11.26 -12.97
C ILE A 73 -10.29 12.74 -12.66
N THR A 74 -9.06 13.26 -12.59
CA THR A 74 -8.83 14.65 -12.19
C THR A 74 -9.10 15.62 -13.34
N LYS A 75 -9.19 16.91 -13.00
CA LYS A 75 -9.24 18.01 -13.97
C LYS A 75 -8.08 17.94 -14.98
N LEU A 76 -6.87 17.66 -14.50
CA LEU A 76 -5.66 17.60 -15.33
C LEU A 76 -5.80 16.53 -16.44
N GLN A 77 -6.29 15.35 -16.09
CA GLN A 77 -6.47 14.28 -17.08
C GLN A 77 -7.60 14.57 -18.07
N LYS A 78 -8.67 15.25 -17.62
CA LYS A 78 -9.72 15.74 -18.52
C LYS A 78 -9.17 16.76 -19.53
N GLU A 79 -8.39 17.72 -19.07
CA GLU A 79 -7.78 18.75 -19.93
C GLU A 79 -6.77 18.15 -20.91
N SER A 80 -5.98 17.17 -20.45
CA SER A 80 -5.11 16.37 -21.32
C SER A 80 -5.90 15.68 -22.43
N TYR A 81 -7.00 15.00 -22.09
CA TYR A 81 -7.87 14.38 -23.09
C TYR A 81 -8.42 15.39 -24.10
N GLU A 82 -8.95 16.53 -23.64
CA GLU A 82 -9.50 17.57 -24.52
C GLU A 82 -8.43 18.15 -25.45
N THR A 83 -7.19 18.29 -24.98
CA THR A 83 -6.05 18.77 -25.76
C THR A 83 -5.67 17.78 -26.86
N TYR A 84 -5.53 16.49 -26.53
CA TYR A 84 -5.21 15.47 -27.53
C TYR A 84 -6.30 15.33 -28.59
N VAL A 85 -7.58 15.47 -28.21
CA VAL A 85 -8.69 15.44 -29.17
C VAL A 85 -8.63 16.65 -30.11
N LYS A 86 -8.30 17.84 -29.61
CA LYS A 86 -8.09 19.04 -30.45
C LYS A 86 -6.95 18.84 -31.45
N TRP A 87 -5.91 18.10 -31.09
CA TRP A 87 -4.80 17.76 -31.98
C TRP A 87 -5.07 16.54 -32.88
N HIS A 88 -6.33 16.12 -33.01
CA HIS A 88 -6.74 14.95 -33.80
C HIS A 88 -6.12 13.61 -33.34
N TRP A 89 -5.60 13.53 -32.11
CA TRP A 89 -4.99 12.33 -31.52
C TRP A 89 -5.94 11.56 -30.60
N LYS A 90 -7.22 11.46 -30.98
CA LYS A 90 -8.29 10.84 -30.18
C LYS A 90 -7.97 9.40 -29.74
N ARG A 91 -7.30 8.61 -30.58
CA ARG A 91 -6.91 7.22 -30.23
C ARG A 91 -5.90 7.20 -29.08
N ALA A 92 -4.90 8.08 -29.11
CA ALA A 92 -3.93 8.21 -28.02
C ALA A 92 -4.59 8.74 -26.74
N ALA A 93 -5.50 9.73 -26.86
CA ALA A 93 -6.26 10.26 -25.73
C ALA A 93 -7.05 9.16 -24.98
N LEU A 94 -7.75 8.30 -25.74
CA LEU A 94 -8.49 7.17 -25.19
C LEU A 94 -7.58 6.12 -24.58
N LYS A 95 -6.40 5.86 -25.18
CA LYS A 95 -5.41 4.95 -24.61
C LYS A 95 -4.91 5.46 -23.25
N ASN A 96 -4.52 6.73 -23.17
CA ASN A 96 -4.05 7.35 -21.92
C ASN A 96 -5.12 7.29 -20.82
N LEU A 97 -6.39 7.57 -21.14
CA LEU A 97 -7.49 7.39 -20.18
C LEU A 97 -7.64 5.95 -19.71
N ARG A 98 -7.56 4.98 -20.63
CA ARG A 98 -7.63 3.56 -20.27
C ARG A 98 -6.47 3.16 -19.36
N ASP A 99 -5.28 3.69 -19.59
CA ASP A 99 -4.11 3.38 -18.77
C ASP A 99 -4.26 3.94 -17.34
N VAL A 100 -4.80 5.16 -17.18
CA VAL A 100 -5.15 5.71 -15.86
C VAL A 100 -6.24 4.88 -15.19
N ILE A 101 -7.33 4.56 -15.89
CA ILE A 101 -8.42 3.73 -15.34
C ILE A 101 -7.90 2.35 -14.92
N ARG A 102 -7.05 1.73 -15.74
CA ARG A 102 -6.42 0.44 -15.42
C ARG A 102 -5.59 0.54 -14.15
N HIS A 103 -4.78 1.58 -14.01
CA HIS A 103 -3.95 1.80 -12.83
C HIS A 103 -4.82 1.82 -11.55
N GLU A 104 -5.87 2.64 -11.53
CA GLU A 104 -6.78 2.73 -10.38
C GLU A 104 -7.61 1.45 -10.15
N LEU A 105 -7.93 0.71 -11.20
CA LEU A 105 -8.58 -0.60 -11.08
C LEU A 105 -7.67 -1.66 -10.45
N ILE A 106 -6.36 -1.59 -10.67
CA ILE A 106 -5.41 -2.49 -10.00
C ILE A 106 -5.30 -2.16 -8.52
N HIS A 107 -5.37 -0.88 -8.13
CA HIS A 107 -5.48 -0.49 -6.72
C HIS A 107 -6.68 -1.15 -6.04
N ALA A 108 -7.86 -1.04 -6.67
CA ALA A 108 -9.08 -1.68 -6.19
C ALA A 108 -8.94 -3.21 -6.10
N PHE A 109 -8.34 -3.84 -7.10
CA PHE A 109 -8.17 -5.29 -7.16
C PHE A 109 -7.23 -5.80 -6.07
N VAL A 110 -6.09 -5.15 -5.90
CA VAL A 110 -5.10 -5.55 -4.89
C VAL A 110 -5.66 -5.36 -3.48
N PHE A 111 -6.46 -4.31 -3.27
CA PHE A 111 -7.18 -4.12 -2.03
C PHE A 111 -8.13 -5.28 -1.72
N GLU A 112 -8.97 -5.73 -2.66
CA GLU A 112 -9.89 -6.85 -2.41
C GLU A 112 -9.17 -8.19 -2.21
N GLU A 113 -8.08 -8.43 -2.92
CA GLU A 113 -7.45 -9.76 -2.98
C GLU A 113 -6.38 -9.97 -1.91
N PHE A 114 -5.67 -8.92 -1.47
CA PHE A 114 -4.51 -9.05 -0.57
C PHE A 114 -4.70 -8.29 0.75
N GLU A 115 -5.17 -7.04 0.70
CA GLU A 115 -5.29 -6.20 1.91
C GLU A 115 -6.28 -6.78 2.93
N GLU A 116 -7.31 -7.51 2.48
CA GLU A 116 -8.30 -8.12 3.39
C GLU A 116 -7.77 -9.35 4.16
N TRP A 117 -6.66 -9.96 3.73
CA TRP A 117 -6.22 -11.27 4.23
C TRP A 117 -4.81 -11.26 4.81
N ASP A 118 -3.95 -10.33 4.39
CA ASP A 118 -2.54 -10.31 4.77
C ASP A 118 -2.28 -9.47 6.03
N GLU A 119 -1.29 -9.89 6.84
CA GLU A 119 -0.88 -9.12 8.03
C GLU A 119 -0.14 -7.82 7.63
N ILE A 120 0.43 -7.79 6.43
CA ILE A 120 1.15 -6.63 5.88
C ILE A 120 0.15 -5.66 5.24
N LYS A 121 0.00 -4.50 5.86
CA LYS A 121 -0.89 -3.45 5.36
C LYS A 121 -0.32 -2.74 4.14
N ASN A 122 -1.21 -2.04 3.45
CA ASN A 122 -0.97 -1.15 2.33
C ASN A 122 -0.42 -1.84 1.06
N SER A 123 -0.86 -3.07 0.81
CA SER A 123 -0.51 -3.89 -0.36
C SER A 123 -0.86 -3.23 -1.68
N HIS A 124 -1.84 -2.33 -1.68
CA HIS A 124 -2.25 -1.53 -2.83
C HIS A 124 -1.47 -0.20 -2.96
N GLY A 125 -0.42 0.07 -2.19
CA GLY A 125 0.38 1.29 -2.37
C GLY A 125 1.16 1.31 -3.70
N ASP A 126 1.39 2.49 -4.29
CA ASP A 126 2.07 2.62 -5.61
C ASP A 126 3.49 2.04 -5.66
N TYR A 127 4.17 1.95 -4.52
CA TYR A 127 5.51 1.36 -4.38
C TYR A 127 5.47 -0.04 -3.76
N SER A 128 4.28 -0.59 -3.53
CA SER A 128 4.10 -1.96 -3.08
C SER A 128 4.54 -2.93 -4.19
N PRO A 129 5.44 -3.88 -3.90
CA PRO A 129 5.76 -4.96 -4.83
C PRO A 129 4.52 -5.78 -5.21
N VAL A 130 3.50 -5.90 -4.33
CA VAL A 130 2.23 -6.59 -4.64
C VAL A 130 1.44 -5.84 -5.72
N PHE A 131 1.28 -4.53 -5.54
CA PHE A 131 0.60 -3.67 -6.51
C PHE A 131 1.30 -3.69 -7.86
N LEU A 132 2.63 -3.47 -7.86
CA LEU A 132 3.41 -3.43 -9.10
C LEU A 132 3.37 -4.77 -9.83
N SER A 133 3.45 -5.89 -9.10
CA SER A 133 3.29 -7.23 -9.67
C SER A 133 1.98 -7.35 -10.47
N CYS A 134 0.86 -6.95 -9.86
CA CYS A 134 -0.44 -6.98 -10.53
C CYS A 134 -0.54 -5.96 -11.66
N LEU A 135 0.03 -4.77 -11.51
CA LEU A 135 0.01 -3.72 -12.53
C LEU A 135 0.77 -4.14 -13.79
N TYR A 136 1.97 -4.70 -13.62
CA TYR A 136 2.76 -5.21 -14.74
C TYR A 136 2.10 -6.44 -15.38
N TRP A 137 1.55 -7.35 -14.59
CA TRP A 137 0.73 -8.44 -15.13
C TRP A 137 -0.44 -7.91 -15.95
N ALA A 138 -1.12 -6.85 -15.50
CA ALA A 138 -2.21 -6.22 -16.22
C ALA A 138 -1.78 -5.57 -17.56
N GLY A 139 -0.48 -5.34 -17.77
CA GLY A 139 0.02 -4.51 -18.87
C GLY A 139 -0.22 -3.02 -18.62
N GLY A 140 -0.28 -2.63 -17.35
CA GLY A 140 -0.29 -1.24 -16.92
C GLY A 140 1.14 -0.70 -16.72
N SER A 141 1.22 0.59 -16.43
CA SER A 141 2.45 1.26 -16.08
C SER A 141 2.17 2.31 -15.00
N SER A 142 3.21 2.68 -14.26
CA SER A 142 3.14 3.75 -13.27
C SER A 142 4.07 4.88 -13.68
N GLY A 143 3.60 6.12 -13.54
CA GLY A 143 4.40 7.32 -13.76
C GLY A 143 5.26 7.72 -12.56
N HIS A 144 5.17 6.99 -11.44
CA HIS A 144 5.92 7.33 -10.24
C HIS A 144 7.42 7.13 -10.41
N LYS A 145 8.19 8.02 -9.78
CA LYS A 145 9.65 8.01 -9.83
C LYS A 145 10.19 6.64 -9.39
N TYR A 146 11.25 6.17 -10.05
CA TYR A 146 11.90 4.89 -9.75
C TYR A 146 11.07 3.63 -9.96
N VAL A 147 9.76 3.66 -10.25
CA VAL A 147 8.96 2.41 -10.41
C VAL A 147 9.46 1.52 -11.56
N ASN A 148 10.15 2.09 -12.55
CA ASN A 148 10.83 1.29 -13.58
C ASN A 148 11.94 0.39 -13.01
N GLU A 149 12.52 0.71 -11.85
CA GLU A 149 13.52 -0.12 -11.18
C GLU A 149 12.91 -1.43 -10.66
N PHE A 150 11.58 -1.52 -10.47
CA PHE A 150 10.92 -2.78 -10.14
C PHE A 150 11.23 -3.87 -11.17
N LYS A 151 11.42 -3.50 -12.45
CA LYS A 151 11.77 -4.42 -13.53
C LYS A 151 13.12 -5.11 -13.33
N LYS A 152 13.94 -4.63 -12.39
CA LYS A 152 15.24 -5.22 -12.06
C LYS A 152 15.17 -6.17 -10.87
N THR A 153 14.00 -6.35 -10.27
CA THR A 153 13.81 -7.19 -9.09
C THR A 153 13.57 -8.65 -9.47
N ASN A 154 14.00 -9.57 -8.60
CA ASN A 154 13.75 -11.00 -8.78
C ASN A 154 12.25 -11.33 -8.84
N LEU A 155 11.42 -10.58 -8.11
CA LEU A 155 9.96 -10.76 -8.14
C LEU A 155 9.39 -10.45 -9.52
N TYR A 156 9.84 -9.36 -10.15
CA TYR A 156 9.41 -9.02 -11.51
C TYR A 156 9.82 -10.07 -12.54
N GLU A 157 11.08 -10.52 -12.52
CA GLU A 157 11.54 -11.54 -13.46
C GLU A 157 10.74 -12.85 -13.28
N ALA A 158 10.46 -13.26 -12.03
CA ALA A 158 9.62 -14.42 -11.77
C ALA A 158 8.17 -14.26 -12.31
N ILE A 159 7.62 -13.05 -12.28
CA ILE A 159 6.27 -12.77 -12.80
C ILE A 159 6.24 -12.75 -14.33
N LYS A 160 7.29 -12.23 -14.96
CA LYS A 160 7.42 -12.15 -16.41
C LYS A 160 7.43 -13.53 -17.07
N GLU A 161 7.93 -14.54 -16.36
CA GLU A 161 7.94 -15.94 -16.80
C GLU A 161 6.60 -16.67 -16.59
N CYS A 162 5.66 -16.08 -15.84
CA CYS A 162 4.36 -16.71 -15.57
C CYS A 162 3.47 -16.73 -16.82
N LEU A 163 2.74 -17.84 -17.01
CA LEU A 163 1.78 -18.02 -18.11
C LEU A 163 0.34 -17.72 -17.70
N SER A 164 0.07 -17.74 -16.39
CA SER A 164 -1.26 -17.55 -15.81
C SER A 164 -1.22 -16.59 -14.61
N TYR A 165 -2.36 -15.98 -14.30
CA TYR A 165 -2.44 -15.13 -13.10
C TYR A 165 -2.35 -15.97 -11.82
N GLU A 166 -2.79 -17.22 -11.84
CA GLU A 166 -2.63 -18.14 -10.72
C GLU A 166 -1.16 -18.33 -10.33
N GLU A 167 -0.25 -18.44 -11.31
CA GLU A 167 1.19 -18.49 -11.05
C GLU A 167 1.70 -17.18 -10.44
N VAL A 168 1.29 -16.03 -11.00
CA VAL A 168 1.63 -14.70 -10.45
C VAL A 168 1.17 -14.57 -9.00
N TYR A 169 -0.06 -14.97 -8.71
CA TYR A 169 -0.64 -14.97 -7.36
C TYR A 169 0.22 -15.82 -6.41
N ILE A 170 0.62 -17.02 -6.82
CA ILE A 170 1.50 -17.88 -6.01
C ILE A 170 2.84 -17.20 -5.71
N LYS A 171 3.45 -16.53 -6.69
CA LYS A 171 4.72 -15.79 -6.49
C LYS A 171 4.56 -14.65 -5.48
N ILE A 172 3.48 -13.87 -5.60
CA ILE A 172 3.18 -12.77 -4.68
C ILE A 172 2.97 -13.30 -3.25
N ILE A 173 2.12 -14.32 -3.06
CA ILE A 173 1.85 -14.90 -1.74
C ILE A 173 3.12 -15.51 -1.13
N THR A 174 3.97 -16.14 -1.94
CA THR A 174 5.25 -16.67 -1.47
C THR A 174 6.15 -15.55 -0.96
N TYR A 175 6.25 -14.45 -1.71
CA TYR A 175 7.01 -13.27 -1.29
C TYR A 175 6.48 -12.65 0.02
N ILE A 176 5.17 -12.48 0.16
CA ILE A 176 4.54 -11.98 1.39
C ILE A 176 4.88 -12.89 2.58
N ARG A 177 4.71 -14.20 2.42
CA ARG A 177 5.03 -15.17 3.48
C ARG A 177 6.50 -15.16 3.88
N GLU A 178 7.42 -14.90 2.95
CA GLU A 178 8.85 -14.77 3.27
C GLU A 178 9.13 -13.53 4.11
N LEU A 179 8.47 -12.41 3.81
CA LEU A 179 8.54 -11.20 4.64
C LEU A 179 8.00 -11.45 6.05
N GLU A 180 6.82 -12.06 6.17
CA GLU A 180 6.20 -12.39 7.46
C GLU A 180 7.08 -13.33 8.30
N LYS A 181 7.59 -14.41 7.69
CA LYS A 181 8.53 -15.33 8.34
C LYS A 181 9.78 -14.62 8.84
N THR A 182 10.29 -13.67 8.05
CA THR A 182 11.47 -12.89 8.39
C THR A 182 11.22 -11.99 9.59
N VAL A 183 10.11 -11.25 9.58
CA VAL A 183 9.71 -10.40 10.72
C VAL A 183 9.46 -11.23 11.98
N LYS A 184 8.79 -12.38 11.86
CA LYS A 184 8.59 -13.31 12.98
C LYS A 184 9.92 -13.81 13.55
N LYS A 185 10.88 -14.18 12.70
CA LYS A 185 12.22 -14.59 13.12
C LYS A 185 12.93 -13.46 13.87
N ILE A 186 12.86 -12.23 13.37
CA ILE A 186 13.43 -11.04 14.03
C ILE A 186 12.76 -10.83 15.40
N ASN A 187 11.42 -10.83 15.45
CA ASN A 187 10.65 -10.64 16.68
C ASN A 187 10.97 -11.69 17.75
N ASN A 188 11.22 -12.94 17.36
CA ASN A 188 11.64 -13.99 18.29
C ASN A 188 13.04 -13.74 18.89
N VAL A 189 13.93 -13.06 18.15
CA VAL A 189 15.29 -12.74 18.62
C VAL A 189 15.29 -11.49 19.51
N ILE A 190 14.58 -10.43 19.10
CA ILE A 190 14.62 -9.14 19.81
C ILE A 190 13.81 -9.11 21.12
N ASN A 191 12.96 -10.10 21.37
CA ASN A 191 12.12 -10.22 22.57
C ASN A 191 12.70 -11.13 23.66
N LEU A 192 13.97 -11.51 23.55
CA LEU A 192 14.63 -12.36 24.55
C LEU A 192 15.06 -11.61 25.82
N ASP A 193 15.03 -10.27 25.84
CA ASP A 193 15.42 -9.46 27.00
C ASP A 193 14.17 -9.10 27.85
N ASP A 194 14.07 -9.66 29.06
CA ASP A 194 12.96 -9.39 29.99
C ASP A 194 12.79 -7.89 30.34
N LYS A 195 13.87 -7.11 30.25
CA LYS A 195 13.87 -5.66 30.52
C LYS A 195 13.47 -4.82 29.31
N LYS A 196 13.49 -5.40 28.10
CA LYS A 196 13.22 -4.71 26.84
C LYS A 196 12.32 -5.56 25.93
N TYR A 197 11.07 -5.14 25.77
CA TYR A 197 10.23 -5.68 24.72
C TYR A 197 10.39 -4.86 23.44
N ARG A 198 10.65 -5.52 22.32
CA ARG A 198 10.77 -4.87 21.00
C ARG A 198 9.89 -5.60 20.00
N ASN A 199 9.09 -4.86 19.25
CA ASN A 199 8.24 -5.43 18.22
C ASN A 199 8.46 -4.72 16.89
N LEU A 200 8.74 -5.50 15.85
CA LEU A 200 8.83 -5.05 14.48
C LEU A 200 7.55 -5.43 13.74
N LYS A 201 6.93 -4.45 13.09
CA LYS A 201 5.85 -4.60 12.11
C LYS A 201 6.32 -4.09 10.76
N ILE A 202 5.64 -4.51 9.71
CA ILE A 202 5.90 -4.05 8.35
C ILE A 202 4.60 -3.66 7.64
N GLU A 203 4.70 -2.73 6.73
CA GLU A 203 3.65 -2.32 5.79
C GLU A 203 4.31 -1.92 4.47
N PHE A 204 3.59 -1.93 3.36
CA PHE A 204 4.14 -1.48 2.08
C PHE A 204 4.07 0.04 1.91
N ASN A 205 4.97 0.59 1.12
CA ASN A 205 5.06 2.03 0.89
C ASN A 205 4.07 2.53 -0.16
N ASN A 206 3.44 3.68 0.12
CA ASN A 206 2.80 4.50 -0.92
C ASN A 206 3.83 5.25 -1.77
N TYR A 207 4.93 5.67 -1.16
CA TYR A 207 6.03 6.36 -1.82
C TYR A 207 7.38 5.88 -1.28
N GLY A 208 8.35 5.73 -2.17
CA GLY A 208 9.72 5.36 -1.82
C GLY A 208 10.03 3.87 -2.05
N PRO A 209 11.08 3.54 -2.82
CA PRO A 209 11.35 2.16 -3.24
C PRO A 209 12.07 1.32 -2.17
N GLY A 210 12.61 1.92 -1.11
CA GLY A 210 13.41 1.26 -0.07
C GLY A 210 12.69 1.14 1.29
N ILE A 211 13.48 1.04 2.36
CA ILE A 211 12.98 0.91 3.75
C ILE A 211 12.82 2.29 4.40
N VAL A 212 11.59 2.61 4.83
CA VAL A 212 11.23 3.84 5.54
C VAL A 212 10.78 3.51 6.97
N LYS A 213 11.06 4.39 7.94
CA LYS A 213 10.57 4.25 9.32
C LYS A 213 9.21 4.94 9.42
N ARG A 214 8.12 4.18 9.36
CA ARG A 214 6.75 4.70 9.32
C ARG A 214 6.27 5.09 10.71
N LYS A 215 6.38 4.14 11.64
CA LYS A 215 5.89 4.32 13.00
C LYS A 215 6.97 3.91 13.99
N TYR A 216 7.12 4.70 15.04
CA TYR A 216 7.92 4.35 16.19
C TYR A 216 7.21 4.79 17.46
N ILE A 217 6.92 3.83 18.33
CA ILE A 217 6.37 4.07 19.66
C ILE A 217 7.33 3.48 20.67
N SER A 218 7.78 4.29 21.63
CA SER A 218 8.55 3.82 22.77
C SER A 218 7.87 4.21 24.06
N ALA A 219 7.67 3.25 24.95
CA ALA A 219 7.13 3.47 26.28
C ALA A 219 8.12 2.98 27.35
N ILE A 220 8.36 3.80 28.37
CA ILE A 220 8.99 3.34 29.61
C ILE A 220 7.86 2.97 30.57
N LEU A 221 7.67 1.68 30.79
CA LEU A 221 6.74 1.16 31.78
C LEU A 221 7.43 1.11 33.15
N ARG A 222 6.84 1.78 34.13
CA ARG A 222 7.24 1.72 35.53
C ARG A 222 6.15 1.00 36.33
N GLN A 223 6.48 -0.13 36.93
CA GLN A 223 5.55 -0.94 37.73
C GLN A 223 6.10 -1.13 39.13
N LYS A 224 5.24 -1.00 40.15
CA LYS A 224 5.54 -1.39 41.53
C LYS A 224 4.80 -2.69 41.84
N LYS A 225 5.52 -3.79 42.05
CA LYS A 225 4.97 -5.09 42.45
C LYS A 225 5.76 -5.59 43.65
N ASP A 226 5.10 -6.04 44.70
CA ASP A 226 5.72 -6.60 45.92
C ASP A 226 6.83 -5.70 46.51
N ASN A 227 6.55 -4.39 46.61
CA ASN A 227 7.50 -3.35 47.04
C ASN A 227 8.79 -3.19 46.20
N LYS A 228 8.94 -3.91 45.09
CA LYS A 228 10.03 -3.75 44.12
C LYS A 228 9.58 -2.89 42.93
N PHE A 229 10.48 -2.02 42.48
CA PHE A 229 10.30 -1.22 41.27
C PHE A 229 10.85 -1.95 40.06
N TYR A 230 9.99 -2.12 39.06
CA TYR A 230 10.34 -2.71 37.77
C TYR A 230 10.25 -1.63 36.69
N ARG A 231 11.31 -1.53 35.88
CA ARG A 231 11.37 -0.67 34.70
C ARG A 231 11.50 -1.57 33.48
N LYS A 232 10.54 -1.45 32.55
CA LYS A 232 10.59 -2.14 31.27
C LYS A 232 10.50 -1.11 30.14
N LYS A 233 11.37 -1.22 29.14
CA LYS A 233 11.23 -0.45 27.90
C LYS A 233 10.44 -1.29 26.91
N VAL A 234 9.38 -0.71 26.35
CA VAL A 234 8.55 -1.32 25.31
C VAL A 234 8.73 -0.47 24.07
N THR A 235 9.14 -1.08 22.96
CA THR A 235 9.32 -0.36 21.70
C THR A 235 8.62 -1.10 20.59
N GLU A 236 7.78 -0.42 19.84
CA GLU A 236 7.16 -0.92 18.62
C GLU A 236 7.59 -0.04 17.45
N MET A 237 8.04 -0.68 16.36
CA MET A 237 8.42 0.00 15.14
C MET A 237 7.71 -0.64 13.95
N THR A 238 7.13 0.19 13.08
CA THR A 238 6.62 -0.22 11.78
C THR A 238 7.57 0.28 10.69
N LEU A 239 8.09 -0.63 9.88
CA LEU A 239 8.86 -0.29 8.68
C LEU A 239 7.97 -0.31 7.44
N GLY A 240 8.06 0.76 6.66
CA GLY A 240 7.49 0.85 5.32
C GLY A 240 8.45 0.22 4.30
N LEU A 241 7.97 -0.73 3.52
CA LEU A 241 8.75 -1.48 2.55
C LEU A 241 8.34 -1.10 1.12
N GLY A 242 9.30 -0.64 0.33
CA GLY A 242 9.13 -0.47 -1.11
C GLY A 242 9.58 -1.71 -1.89
N PHE A 243 9.33 -1.68 -3.19
CA PHE A 243 9.56 -2.83 -4.09
C PHE A 243 11.02 -3.25 -4.27
N LEU A 244 12.02 -2.46 -3.85
CA LEU A 244 13.43 -2.87 -3.88
C LEU A 244 13.84 -3.66 -2.62
N VAL A 245 12.96 -3.77 -1.63
CA VAL A 245 13.30 -4.39 -0.35
C VAL A 245 13.10 -5.91 -0.43
N THR A 246 14.16 -6.63 -0.09
CA THR A 246 14.13 -8.09 0.08
C THR A 246 14.03 -8.47 1.56
N PRO A 247 13.62 -9.72 1.87
CA PRO A 247 13.68 -10.23 3.25
C PRO A 247 15.07 -10.09 3.88
N GLN A 248 16.14 -10.31 3.10
CA GLN A 248 17.51 -10.19 3.58
C GLN A 248 17.88 -8.75 3.96
N ASP A 249 17.37 -7.76 3.23
CA ASP A 249 17.58 -6.35 3.57
C ASP A 249 16.99 -6.00 4.93
N ILE A 250 15.83 -6.57 5.29
CA ILE A 250 15.21 -6.37 6.60
C ILE A 250 16.10 -6.98 7.69
N LEU A 251 16.54 -8.23 7.52
CA LEU A 251 17.43 -8.92 8.45
C LEU A 251 18.73 -8.14 8.70
N ASN A 252 19.31 -7.57 7.65
CA ASN A 252 20.59 -6.87 7.74
C ASN A 252 20.45 -5.47 8.38
N ASN A 253 19.27 -4.86 8.36
CA ASN A 253 19.12 -3.45 8.69
C ASN A 253 18.21 -3.16 9.90
N TYR A 254 17.44 -4.11 10.41
CA TYR A 254 16.43 -3.82 11.44
C TYR A 254 17.03 -3.24 12.73
N GLU A 255 18.13 -3.78 13.26
CA GLU A 255 18.78 -3.25 14.48
C GLU A 255 19.22 -1.81 14.28
N ARG A 256 19.89 -1.52 13.16
CA ARG A 256 20.28 -0.16 12.80
C ARG A 256 19.06 0.77 12.73
N LYS A 257 17.90 0.31 12.28
CA LYS A 257 16.68 1.13 12.23
C LYS A 257 16.08 1.41 13.61
N PHE A 258 16.27 0.52 14.59
CA PHE A 258 15.91 0.80 15.98
C PHE A 258 16.82 1.85 16.62
N ASP A 259 18.13 1.81 16.31
CA ASP A 259 19.15 2.55 17.07
C ASP A 259 19.65 3.84 16.40
N ASN A 260 19.39 4.05 15.11
CA ASN A 260 19.97 5.16 14.34
C ASN A 260 19.43 6.58 14.65
N GLU A 261 18.71 6.78 15.76
CA GLU A 261 18.07 8.04 16.18
C GLU A 261 17.15 8.71 15.13
N SER A 262 16.96 8.10 13.96
CA SER A 262 16.13 8.64 12.90
C SER A 262 14.67 8.65 13.35
N ILE A 263 14.05 9.82 13.18
CA ILE A 263 12.66 10.08 13.52
C ILE A 263 11.77 9.39 12.48
N ALA A 264 10.77 8.66 12.97
CA ALA A 264 9.74 8.05 12.13
C ALA A 264 8.71 9.09 11.68
N GLU A 265 7.93 8.81 10.62
CA GLU A 265 6.82 9.69 10.20
C GLU A 265 5.84 9.93 11.37
N PHE A 266 5.51 8.88 12.12
CA PHE A 266 4.86 8.98 13.42
C PHE A 266 5.81 8.52 14.53
N HIS A 267 6.18 9.43 15.43
CA HIS A 267 7.09 9.15 16.54
C HIS A 267 6.46 9.53 17.87
N SER A 268 6.35 8.57 18.79
CA SER A 268 5.79 8.81 20.12
C SER A 268 6.67 8.20 21.21
N GLU A 269 6.94 8.99 22.24
CA GLU A 269 7.65 8.56 23.42
C GLU A 269 6.81 8.83 24.67
N ILE A 270 6.52 7.77 25.43
CA ILE A 270 5.55 7.80 26.52
C ILE A 270 6.21 7.29 27.80
N ALA A 271 5.92 7.94 28.92
CA ALA A 271 6.16 7.37 30.24
C ALA A 271 4.81 6.85 30.78
N ALA A 272 4.74 5.54 31.02
CA ALA A 272 3.55 4.89 31.55
C ALA A 272 3.82 4.32 32.95
N TYR A 273 2.89 4.57 33.86
CA TYR A 273 2.94 4.11 35.24
C TYR A 273 1.81 3.12 35.47
N ASN A 274 2.14 1.94 35.99
CA ASN A 274 1.15 0.99 36.46
C ASN A 274 1.11 1.03 37.99
N ILE A 275 0.05 1.60 38.55
CA ILE A 275 -0.17 1.74 40.00
C ILE A 275 -1.43 0.96 40.33
N LYS A 276 -1.31 -0.09 41.16
CA LYS A 276 -2.46 -0.91 41.62
C LYS A 276 -3.35 -1.44 40.47
N ASN A 277 -2.75 -1.88 39.37
CA ASN A 277 -3.41 -2.35 38.13
C ASN A 277 -4.11 -1.28 37.28
N GLU A 278 -3.95 0.01 37.59
CA GLU A 278 -4.39 1.11 36.74
C GLU A 278 -3.22 1.70 35.95
N LEU A 279 -3.42 1.88 34.64
CA LEU A 279 -2.43 2.45 33.72
C LEU A 279 -2.60 3.96 33.62
N LYS A 280 -1.64 4.73 34.17
CA LYS A 280 -1.58 6.20 34.04
C LYS A 280 -0.50 6.58 33.02
N GLN A 281 -0.83 7.41 32.04
CA GLN A 281 0.08 7.79 30.95
C GLN A 281 0.39 9.29 30.96
N ASN A 282 1.67 9.65 30.81
CA ASN A 282 2.09 10.99 30.37
C ASN A 282 2.71 10.84 28.98
N SER A 283 2.01 11.33 27.96
CA SER A 283 2.44 11.26 26.55
C SER A 283 3.20 12.51 26.14
N ILE A 284 4.41 12.36 25.61
CA ILE A 284 5.09 13.41 24.83
C ILE A 284 4.86 13.04 23.37
N ILE A 285 3.87 13.67 22.74
CA ILE A 285 3.59 13.48 21.31
C ILE A 285 4.49 14.45 20.54
N ARG A 286 5.33 13.93 19.65
CA ARG A 286 6.07 14.72 18.65
C ARG A 286 5.54 14.34 17.28
N GLU A 287 4.43 14.94 16.87
CA GLU A 287 3.93 14.80 15.50
C GLU A 287 4.70 15.74 14.59
N ASN A 288 5.37 15.19 13.58
CA ASN A 288 5.79 15.96 12.42
C ASN A 288 4.68 15.85 11.36
N LYS A 289 4.00 16.98 11.09
CA LYS A 289 3.27 17.13 9.83
C LYS A 289 4.31 17.17 8.70
N VAL A 290 4.51 16.04 8.03
CA VAL A 290 5.19 16.04 6.73
C VAL A 290 4.14 16.52 5.72
N CYS A 291 4.34 17.73 5.19
CA CYS A 291 3.60 18.28 4.04
C CYS A 291 3.91 17.50 2.77
#